data_AF-A0A1B0A995-F1
#
_entry.id   AF-A0A1B0A995-F1
#
_cell.length_a   1.000
_cell.length_b   1.000
_cell.length_c   1.000
_cell.angle_alpha   90.00
_cell.angle_beta   90.00
_cell.angle_gamma   90.00
#
_symmetry.space_group_name_H-M   'P 1'
#
loop_
_entity.id
_entity.type
_entity.pdbx_description
1 polymer ?
#
loop_
_entity_poly.entity_id
_entity_poly.type
_entity_poly.pdbx_seq_one_letter_code
_entity_poly.pdbx_strand_id
1 'polypeptide(L)'
;METELPHTRIRTIMKSSLDTGQITNEVLYLMTKSTEMFIKHFTKEAYSNVKKTTNILKYEHLANLVQNNENLEFLLQIVPQKITVKNLQGLLKQDESSESSSEEDN
;
A
#
# COMPACT_ATOMS: atom_id res chain seq x y z
N MET A 1 15.77 -23.45 -5.68
CA MET A 1 15.46 -22.36 -4.74
C MET A 1 14.14 -22.67 -4.07
N GLU A 2 14.14 -22.81 -2.75
CA GLU A 2 12.95 -23.12 -1.94
C GLU A 2 12.05 -21.89 -1.80
N THR A 3 10.73 -22.08 -1.75
CA THR A 3 9.72 -21.02 -1.54
C THR A 3 9.37 -20.93 -0.06
N GLU A 4 9.30 -19.73 0.47
CA GLU A 4 8.90 -19.41 1.85
C GLU A 4 7.37 -19.35 1.97
N LEU A 5 6.67 -18.94 0.91
CA LEU A 5 5.21 -18.84 0.91
C LEU A 5 4.54 -20.15 0.45
N PRO A 6 3.43 -20.56 1.11
CA PRO A 6 2.74 -21.79 0.75
C PRO A 6 1.96 -21.65 -0.56
N HIS A 7 2.34 -22.45 -1.56
CA HIS A 7 1.69 -22.51 -2.88
C HIS A 7 0.17 -22.66 -2.83
N THR A 8 -0.37 -23.42 -1.88
CA THR A 8 -1.82 -23.61 -1.73
C THR A 8 -2.53 -22.30 -1.42
N ARG A 9 -1.95 -21.44 -0.57
CA ARG A 9 -2.54 -20.13 -0.23
C ARG A 9 -2.46 -19.16 -1.40
N ILE A 10 -1.31 -19.11 -2.09
CA ILE A 10 -1.14 -18.28 -3.29
C ILE A 10 -2.18 -18.66 -4.34
N ARG A 11 -2.37 -19.96 -4.60
CA ARG A 11 -3.38 -20.46 -5.54
C ARG A 11 -4.81 -20.02 -5.15
N THR A 12 -5.16 -20.13 -3.87
CA THR A 12 -6.49 -19.71 -3.39
C THR A 12 -6.71 -18.21 -3.60
N ILE A 13 -5.72 -17.37 -3.30
CA ILE A 13 -5.80 -15.91 -3.48
C ILE A 13 -5.94 -15.56 -4.96
N MET A 14 -5.15 -16.20 -5.84
CA MET A 14 -5.26 -15.97 -7.28
C MET A 14 -6.67 -16.29 -7.82
N LYS A 15 -7.27 -17.39 -7.34
CA LYS A 15 -8.64 -17.79 -7.73
C LYS A 15 -9.74 -16.93 -7.11
N SER A 16 -9.48 -16.23 -6.01
CA SER A 16 -10.52 -15.42 -5.34
C SER A 16 -10.73 -14.06 -5.97
N SER A 17 -9.77 -13.59 -6.77
CA SER A 17 -9.72 -12.21 -7.28
C SER A 17 -9.71 -12.13 -8.81
N LEU A 18 -9.59 -13.27 -9.49
CA LEU A 18 -9.58 -13.33 -10.94
C LEU A 18 -10.46 -14.49 -11.39
N ASP A 19 -11.30 -14.27 -12.40
CA ASP A 19 -11.89 -15.36 -13.21
C ASP A 19 -10.79 -15.98 -14.09
N THR A 20 -9.81 -16.56 -13.41
CA THR A 20 -8.65 -17.19 -14.02
C THR A 20 -9.01 -18.62 -14.36
N GLY A 21 -8.72 -19.01 -15.59
CA GLY A 21 -8.78 -20.41 -16.02
C GLY A 21 -7.79 -21.29 -15.26
N GLN A 22 -7.25 -22.32 -15.92
CA GLN A 22 -6.30 -23.21 -15.24
C GLN A 22 -4.99 -22.48 -14.89
N ILE A 23 -4.66 -22.45 -13.59
CA ILE A 23 -3.36 -21.97 -13.08
C ILE A 23 -2.37 -23.14 -13.10
N THR A 24 -1.39 -23.09 -14.00
CA THR A 24 -0.32 -24.09 -14.09
C THR A 24 0.64 -23.99 -12.89
N ASN A 25 1.42 -25.04 -12.65
CA ASN A 25 2.39 -25.04 -11.55
C ASN A 25 3.54 -24.05 -11.76
N GLU A 26 3.92 -23.78 -13.01
CA GLU A 26 4.95 -22.79 -13.36
C GLU A 26 4.50 -21.37 -13.04
N VAL A 27 3.27 -21.00 -13.43
CA VAL A 27 2.68 -19.70 -13.09
C VAL A 27 2.55 -19.56 -11.57
N LEU A 28 2.11 -20.62 -10.89
CA LEU A 28 2.02 -20.62 -9.44
C LEU A 28 3.38 -20.38 -8.76
N TYR A 29 4.42 -21.04 -9.24
CA TYR A 29 5.78 -20.86 -8.72
C TYR A 29 6.28 -19.43 -8.95
N LEU A 30 6.11 -18.90 -10.17
CA LEU A 30 6.51 -17.54 -10.52
C LEU A 30 5.79 -16.52 -9.65
N MET A 31 4.47 -16.63 -9.50
CA MET A 31 3.69 -15.72 -8.65
C MET A 31 4.11 -15.81 -7.18
N THR A 32 4.41 -17.02 -6.69
CA THR A 32 4.91 -17.21 -5.32
C THR A 32 6.23 -16.45 -5.13
N LYS A 33 7.17 -16.60 -6.08
CA LYS A 33 8.45 -15.89 -6.04
C LYS A 33 8.31 -14.38 -6.19
N SER A 34 7.48 -13.91 -7.11
CA SER A 34 7.20 -12.48 -7.26
C SER A 34 6.61 -11.89 -5.99
N THR A 35 5.70 -12.61 -5.30
CA THR A 35 5.11 -12.16 -4.03
C THR A 35 6.15 -12.07 -2.92
N GLU A 36 7.04 -13.07 -2.79
CA GLU A 36 8.16 -13.03 -1.84
C GLU A 36 9.10 -11.85 -2.10
N MET A 37 9.45 -11.63 -3.38
CA MET A 37 10.32 -10.52 -3.79
C MET A 37 9.66 -9.17 -3.53
N PHE A 38 8.36 -9.05 -3.82
CA PHE A 38 7.58 -7.85 -3.56
C PHE A 38 7.59 -7.49 -2.07
N ILE A 39 7.28 -8.44 -1.17
CA ILE A 39 7.29 -8.18 0.28
C ILE A 39 8.69 -7.75 0.75
N LYS A 40 9.75 -8.42 0.27
CA LYS A 40 11.14 -8.07 0.60
C LYS A 40 11.52 -6.68 0.09
N HIS A 41 11.10 -6.32 -1.12
CA HIS A 41 11.36 -5.01 -1.70
C HIS A 41 10.60 -3.90 -0.95
N PHE A 42 9.28 -4.07 -0.80
CA PHE A 42 8.40 -3.12 -0.14
C PHE A 42 8.84 -2.79 1.29
N THR A 43 9.16 -3.82 2.08
CA THR A 43 9.63 -3.63 3.46
C THR A 43 11.01 -2.96 3.54
N LYS A 44 11.94 -3.29 2.64
CA LYS A 44 13.27 -2.66 2.57
C LYS A 44 13.19 -1.21 2.13
N GLU A 45 12.39 -0.90 1.13
CA GLU A 45 12.21 0.47 0.64
C GLU A 45 11.60 1.35 1.73
N ALA A 46 10.53 0.88 2.37
CA ALA A 46 9.92 1.59 3.49
C ALA A 46 10.92 1.80 4.64
N TYR A 47 11.73 0.78 4.97
CA TYR A 47 12.75 0.91 6.01
C TYR A 47 13.89 1.86 5.64
N SER A 48 14.34 1.89 4.38
CA SER A 48 15.37 2.81 3.90
C SER A 48 15.00 4.27 4.10
N ASN A 49 13.73 4.62 3.94
CA ASN A 49 13.23 5.98 4.19
C ASN A 49 13.24 6.35 5.68
N VAL A 50 13.06 5.35 6.55
CA VAL A 50 12.92 5.52 8.00
C VAL A 50 14.25 5.47 8.74
N LYS A 51 15.23 4.70 8.23
CA LYS A 51 16.54 4.47 8.87
C LYS A 51 17.30 5.77 9.17
N LYS A 52 16.96 6.87 8.50
CA LYS A 52 17.51 8.20 8.76
C LYS A 52 17.12 8.77 10.13
N THR A 53 15.98 8.34 10.67
CA THR A 53 15.40 8.88 11.92
C THR A 53 15.21 7.81 13.00
N THR A 54 14.93 6.55 12.63
CA THR A 54 14.71 5.46 13.60
C THR A 54 14.99 4.09 12.99
N ASN A 55 15.27 3.11 13.84
CA ASN A 55 15.45 1.71 13.44
C ASN A 55 14.16 0.87 13.53
N ILE A 56 13.00 1.51 13.68
CA ILE A 56 11.71 0.84 13.82
C ILE A 56 10.83 1.13 12.60
N LEU A 57 10.44 0.08 11.87
CA LEU A 57 9.43 0.17 10.82
C LEU A 57 8.03 0.11 11.43
N LYS A 58 7.19 1.10 11.11
CA LYS A 58 5.80 1.21 11.57
C LYS A 58 4.86 1.28 10.37
N TYR A 59 3.56 1.06 10.62
CA TYR A 59 2.52 1.14 9.62
C TYR A 59 2.49 2.49 8.88
N GLU A 60 2.66 3.61 9.60
CA GLU A 60 2.64 4.96 9.01
C GLU A 60 3.73 5.15 7.94
N HIS A 61 4.86 4.45 8.06
CA HIS A 61 5.93 4.48 7.08
C HIS A 61 5.55 3.72 5.80
N LEU A 62 4.85 2.59 5.94
CA LEU A 62 4.34 1.81 4.81
C LEU A 62 3.24 2.59 4.08
N ALA A 63 2.28 3.14 4.82
CA ALA A 63 1.19 3.94 4.25
C ALA A 63 1.72 5.18 3.52
N ASN A 64 2.74 5.85 4.08
CA ASN A 64 3.39 6.98 3.42
C ASN A 64 4.09 6.57 2.10
N LEU A 65 4.81 5.44 2.10
CA LEU A 65 5.43 4.93 0.87
C LEU A 65 4.38 4.60 -0.20
N VAL A 66 3.28 3.95 0.18
CA VAL A 66 2.16 3.64 -0.73
C VAL A 66 1.53 4.91 -1.30
N GLN A 67 1.33 5.94 -0.47
CA GLN A 67 0.75 7.22 -0.90
C GLN A 67 1.60 7.97 -1.92
N ASN A 68 2.93 7.82 -1.84
CA ASN A 68 3.89 8.62 -2.60
C ASN A 68 4.58 7.86 -3.74
N ASN A 69 4.17 6.63 -4.04
CA ASN A 69 4.75 5.81 -5.11
C ASN A 69 3.64 5.25 -6.00
N GLU A 70 3.58 5.72 -7.25
CA GLU A 70 2.58 5.30 -8.25
C GLU A 70 2.58 3.78 -8.49
N ASN A 71 3.74 3.12 -8.42
CA ASN A 71 3.82 1.66 -8.60
C ASN A 71 3.13 0.88 -7.46
N LEU A 72 2.80 1.55 -6.35
CA LEU A 72 2.12 0.99 -5.19
C LEU A 72 0.66 1.46 -5.08
N GLU A 73 0.13 2.17 -6.07
CA GLU A 73 -1.25 2.70 -6.06
C GLU A 73 -2.30 1.61 -5.78
N PHE A 74 -2.06 0.39 -6.28
CA PHE A 74 -2.93 -0.77 -6.04
C PHE A 74 -3.10 -1.13 -4.55
N LEU A 75 -2.21 -0.65 -3.68
CA LEU A 75 -2.28 -0.84 -2.23
C LEU A 75 -3.03 0.25 -1.48
N LEU A 76 -3.45 1.36 -2.12
CA LEU A 76 -4.08 2.49 -1.41
C LEU A 76 -5.30 2.07 -0.58
N GLN A 77 -6.11 1.16 -1.12
CA GLN A 77 -7.29 0.65 -0.40
C GLN A 77 -6.96 -0.39 0.68
N ILE A 78 -5.76 -0.98 0.63
CA ILE A 78 -5.32 -2.03 1.56
C ILE A 78 -4.47 -1.43 2.70
N VAL A 79 -3.67 -0.41 2.40
CA VAL A 79 -2.74 0.26 3.32
C VAL A 79 -2.99 1.78 3.30
N PRO A 80 -4.19 2.23 3.72
CA PRO A 80 -4.53 3.65 3.68
C PRO A 80 -3.74 4.48 4.70
N GLN A 81 -3.49 5.75 4.37
CA GLN A 81 -2.95 6.71 5.33
C GLN A 81 -4.01 7.00 6.41
N LYS A 82 -3.64 6.80 7.68
CA LYS A 82 -4.55 7.04 8.80
C LYS A 82 -4.67 8.54 9.07
N ILE A 83 -5.91 9.01 9.20
CA ILE A 83 -6.24 10.34 9.68
C ILE A 83 -7.16 10.25 10.90
N THR A 84 -6.94 11.07 11.91
CA THR A 84 -7.85 11.22 13.05
C THR A 84 -9.02 12.12 12.67
N VAL A 85 -10.20 11.86 13.24
CA VAL A 85 -11.40 12.70 13.04
C VAL A 85 -11.11 14.17 13.34
N LYS A 86 -10.32 14.46 14.37
CA LYS A 86 -9.90 15.83 14.70
C LYS A 86 -9.12 16.50 13.55
N ASN A 87 -8.18 15.78 12.94
CA ASN A 87 -7.38 16.31 11.83
C ASN A 87 -8.26 16.48 10.58
N LEU A 88 -9.18 15.54 10.34
CA LEU A 88 -10.14 15.64 9.24
C LEU A 88 -11.06 16.86 9.39
N GLN A 89 -11.62 17.09 10.59
CA GLN A 89 -12.41 18.28 10.88
C GLN A 89 -11.61 19.57 10.71
N GLY A 90 -10.31 19.54 11.00
CA GLY A 90 -9.41 20.67 10.75
C GLY A 90 -9.26 20.97 9.26
N LEU A 91 -9.02 19.94 8.44
CA LEU A 91 -8.92 20.06 6.98
C LEU A 91 -10.22 20.59 6.37
N LEU A 92 -11.36 20.02 6.75
CA LEU A 92 -12.67 20.47 6.25
C LEU A 92 -12.95 21.94 6.57
N LYS A 93 -12.59 22.39 7.79
CA LYS A 93 -12.74 23.80 8.16
C LYS A 93 -11.78 24.71 7.40
N GLN A 94 -10.57 24.25 7.07
CA GLN A 94 -9.64 25.01 6.24
C GLN A 94 -10.15 25.14 4.80
N ASP A 95 -10.68 24.07 4.23
CA ASP A 95 -11.27 24.07 2.88
C ASP A 95 -12.50 25.02 2.83
N GLU A 96 -13.42 24.95 3.79
CA GLU A 96 -14.57 25.88 3.88
C GLU A 96 -14.15 27.35 4.03
N SER A 97 -13.09 27.63 4.78
CA SER A 97 -12.56 28.98 4.95
C SER A 97 -11.85 29.52 3.71
N SER A 98 -11.25 28.62 2.90
CA SER A 98 -10.56 29.02 1.67
C SER A 98 -11.54 29.23 0.50
N GLU A 99 -12.66 28.49 0.46
CA GLU A 99 -13.76 28.78 -0.47
C GLU A 99 -14.47 30.09 -0.13
N SER A 100 -14.78 30.35 1.15
CA SER A 100 -15.46 31.59 1.57
C SER A 100 -14.62 32.86 1.29
N SER A 101 -13.29 32.75 1.35
CA SER A 101 -12.38 33.87 1.04
C SER A 101 -12.32 34.20 -0.46
N SER A 102 -12.71 33.27 -1.32
CA SER A 102 -12.70 33.44 -2.79
C SER A 102 -14.03 33.94 -3.36
N GLU A 103 -15.10 33.94 -2.57
CA GLU A 103 -16.42 34.46 -2.95
C GLU A 103 -16.61 35.95 -2.56
N GLU A 104 -15.82 36.49 -1.63
CA GLU A 104 -15.91 37.90 -1.20
C GLU A 104 -15.15 38.89 -2.12
N ASP A 105 -14.36 38.40 -3.10
CA ASP A 105 -13.53 39.19 -4.01
C ASP A 105 -14.08 39.32 -5.46
N ASN A 106 -15.34 38.95 -5.73
CA ASN A 106 -16.04 39.14 -7.01
C ASN A 106 -17.31 40.00 -6.88
#